data_AF-A0A850A335-F1
#
_entry.id   AF-A0A850A335-F1
#
_cell.length_a   1.000
_cell.length_b   1.000
_cell.length_c   1.000
_cell.angle_alpha   90.00
_cell.angle_beta   90.00
_cell.angle_gamma   90.00
#
_symmetry.space_group_name_H-M   'P 1'
#
loop_
_entity.id
_entity.type
_entity.pdbx_description
1 polymer ?
#
loop_
_entity_poly.entity_id
_entity_poly.type
_entity_poly.pdbx_seq_one_letter_code
_entity_poly.pdbx_strand_id
1 'polypeptide(L)'
;MTYAHSFSPDFYGDPENPQRSDRPTCIVDALASLPEDRWSELIRDVFPGRRPEHVALDEVLERVIETNTVSNLDVPVEVWIDNDGFHRVRVYDALSPPAEARAAP
;
A
#
# COMPACT_ATOMS: atom_id res chain seq x y z
N MET A 1 -4.03 -5.04 18.53
CA MET A 1 -4.90 -5.96 17.77
C MET A 1 -4.41 -5.92 16.35
N THR A 2 -3.74 -6.97 15.90
CA THR A 2 -3.20 -7.09 14.55
C THR A 2 -4.31 -7.67 13.69
N TYR A 3 -4.89 -6.90 12.77
CA TYR A 3 -6.04 -7.31 11.93
C TYR A 3 -5.64 -8.26 10.78
N ALA A 4 -4.59 -9.03 11.03
CA ALA A 4 -3.73 -9.77 10.12
C ALA A 4 -4.37 -10.79 9.17
N HIS A 5 -5.60 -11.22 9.46
CA HIS A 5 -6.15 -12.43 8.84
C HIS A 5 -7.50 -12.22 8.16
N SER A 6 -7.94 -10.97 7.99
CA SER A 6 -9.26 -10.71 7.41
C SER A 6 -9.26 -10.15 5.99
N PHE A 7 -8.09 -9.84 5.40
CA PHE A 7 -8.03 -9.34 4.04
C PHE A 7 -7.82 -10.48 3.03
N SER A 8 -8.63 -10.48 1.97
CA SER A 8 -8.53 -11.43 0.87
C SER A 8 -7.18 -11.28 0.14
N PRO A 9 -6.67 -12.35 -0.52
CA PRO A 9 -5.45 -12.26 -1.34
C PRO A 9 -5.50 -11.13 -2.39
N ASP A 10 -6.70 -10.82 -2.88
CA ASP A 10 -6.98 -9.70 -3.79
C ASP A 10 -6.57 -8.33 -3.22
N PHE A 11 -6.65 -8.15 -1.90
CA PHE A 11 -6.25 -6.91 -1.21
C PHE A 11 -4.74 -6.67 -1.28
N TYR A 12 -3.94 -7.72 -1.38
CA TYR A 12 -2.49 -7.61 -1.56
C TYR A 12 -2.16 -7.26 -3.01
N GLY A 13 -2.87 -7.86 -3.97
CA GLY A 13 -2.69 -7.60 -5.40
C GLY A 13 -1.60 -8.47 -6.03
N ASP A 14 -1.35 -8.25 -7.32
CA ASP A 14 -0.40 -9.02 -8.12
C ASP A 14 0.89 -8.20 -8.38
N PRO A 15 2.04 -8.56 -7.77
CA PRO A 15 3.29 -7.81 -7.91
C PRO A 15 3.91 -7.91 -9.31
N GLU A 16 3.49 -8.88 -10.14
CA GLU A 16 3.98 -9.04 -11.51
C GLU A 16 3.29 -8.06 -12.47
N ASN A 17 2.07 -7.62 -12.17
CA ASN A 17 1.28 -6.70 -12.98
C ASN A 17 0.66 -5.55 -12.16
N PRO A 18 1.47 -4.66 -11.57
CA PRO A 18 0.97 -3.52 -10.80
C PRO A 18 0.28 -2.47 -11.67
N GLN A 19 -0.87 -1.98 -11.23
CA GLN A 19 -1.60 -0.90 -11.88
C GLN A 19 -1.51 0.40 -11.08
N ARG A 20 -0.85 1.41 -11.66
CA ARG A 20 -0.79 2.74 -11.04
C ARG A 20 -2.17 3.41 -11.06
N SER A 21 -2.62 3.88 -9.91
CA SER A 21 -3.91 4.51 -9.71
C SER A 21 -3.85 5.48 -8.53
N ASP A 22 -4.55 6.60 -8.61
CA ASP A 22 -4.77 7.52 -7.48
C ASP A 22 -5.65 6.88 -6.38
N ARG A 23 -6.37 5.81 -6.73
CA ARG A 23 -7.21 5.03 -5.82
C ARG A 23 -6.89 3.55 -5.99
N PRO A 24 -5.72 3.13 -5.49
CA PRO A 24 -5.32 1.74 -5.57
C PRO A 24 -6.29 0.88 -4.74
N THR A 25 -6.77 -0.22 -5.31
CA THR A 25 -7.68 -1.16 -4.63
C THR A 25 -6.95 -2.31 -3.97
N CYS A 26 -5.64 -2.42 -4.20
CA CYS A 26 -4.75 -3.36 -3.54
C CYS A 26 -3.44 -2.69 -3.09
N ILE A 27 -2.68 -3.37 -2.22
CA ILE A 27 -1.41 -2.87 -1.67
C ILE A 27 -0.38 -2.69 -2.77
N VAL A 28 -0.24 -3.66 -3.69
CA VAL A 28 0.73 -3.59 -4.79
C VAL A 28 0.50 -2.34 -5.64
N ASP A 29 -0.74 -2.06 -6.04
CA ASP A 29 -1.08 -0.86 -6.80
C ASP A 29 -0.73 0.40 -6.01
N ALA A 30 -0.97 0.39 -4.70
CA ALA A 30 -0.69 1.52 -3.83
C ALA A 30 0.80 1.80 -3.72
N LEU A 31 1.61 0.75 -3.58
CA LEU A 31 3.06 0.81 -3.59
C LEU A 31 3.59 1.29 -4.95
N ALA A 32 3.04 0.76 -6.05
CA ALA A 32 3.42 1.14 -7.41
C ALA A 32 3.05 2.58 -7.77
N SER A 33 2.04 3.14 -7.09
CA SER A 33 1.56 4.51 -7.25
C SER A 33 2.27 5.52 -6.34
N LEU A 34 3.19 5.07 -5.47
CA LEU A 34 3.98 5.98 -4.66
C LEU A 34 4.90 6.85 -5.55
N PRO A 35 5.03 8.14 -5.25
CA PRO A 35 6.01 8.99 -5.93
C PRO A 35 7.43 8.55 -5.59
N GLU A 36 8.36 8.74 -6.53
CA GLU A 36 9.75 8.25 -6.44
C GLU A 36 10.47 8.73 -5.17
N ASP A 37 10.22 9.95 -4.71
CA ASP A 37 10.77 10.47 -3.46
C ASP A 37 10.30 9.65 -2.25
N ARG A 38 9.00 9.36 -2.16
CA ARG A 38 8.42 8.57 -1.07
C ARG A 38 8.88 7.12 -1.11
N TRP A 39 8.98 6.55 -2.31
CA TRP A 39 9.55 5.22 -2.51
C TRP A 39 11.01 5.19 -2.03
N SER A 40 11.80 6.19 -2.41
CA SER A 40 13.21 6.27 -2.02
C SER A 40 13.41 6.43 -0.51
N GLU A 41 12.58 7.26 0.15
CA GLU A 41 12.57 7.38 1.62
C GLU A 41 12.21 6.05 2.27
N LEU A 42 11.11 5.42 1.82
CA LEU A 42 10.65 4.13 2.34
C LEU A 42 11.72 3.05 2.25
N ILE A 43 12.37 2.91 1.09
CA ILE A 43 13.41 1.89 0.90
C ILE A 43 14.60 2.17 1.82
N ARG A 44 14.98 3.43 2.02
CA ARG A 44 16.11 3.79 2.91
C ARG A 44 15.83 3.42 4.36
N ASP A 45 14.60 3.63 4.83
CA ASP A 45 14.20 3.32 6.20
C ASP A 45 13.97 1.82 6.42
N VAL A 46 13.22 1.17 5.52
CA VAL A 46 12.76 -0.22 5.68
C VAL A 46 13.83 -1.25 5.24
N PHE A 47 14.65 -0.90 4.26
CA PHE A 47 15.71 -1.74 3.68
C PHE A 47 17.08 -1.03 3.75
N PRO A 48 17.66 -0.89 4.95
CA PRO A 48 18.89 -0.13 5.14
C PRO A 48 20.04 -0.69 4.28
N GLY A 49 20.68 0.20 3.53
CA GLY A 49 21.79 -0.13 2.63
C GLY A 49 21.40 -0.63 1.23
N ARG A 50 20.10 -0.76 0.93
CA ARG A 50 19.61 -1.07 -0.42
C ARG A 50 19.29 0.22 -1.18
N ARG A 51 19.42 0.17 -2.51
CA ARG A 51 19.01 1.26 -3.40
C ARG A 51 17.55 1.06 -3.82
N PRO A 52 16.74 2.12 -3.94
CA PRO A 52 15.35 2.03 -4.34
C PRO A 52 15.14 1.38 -5.72
N GLU A 53 16.09 1.52 -6.63
CA GLU A 53 16.10 0.89 -7.95
C GLU A 53 16.37 -0.63 -7.92
N HIS A 54 16.84 -1.16 -6.79
CA HIS A 54 17.19 -2.59 -6.61
C HIS A 54 16.20 -3.34 -5.73
N VAL A 55 15.14 -2.69 -5.25
CA VAL A 55 14.13 -3.34 -4.41
C VAL A 55 12.87 -3.53 -5.24
N ALA A 56 12.43 -4.78 -5.35
CA ALA A 56 11.20 -5.12 -6.06
C ALA A 56 9.96 -4.82 -5.21
N LEU A 57 8.81 -4.62 -5.86
CA LEU A 57 7.53 -4.46 -5.16
C LEU A 57 7.19 -5.68 -4.29
N ASP A 58 7.54 -6.87 -4.77
CA ASP A 58 7.35 -8.13 -4.04
C ASP A 58 8.10 -8.14 -2.69
N GLU A 59 9.37 -7.71 -2.66
CA GLU A 59 10.14 -7.61 -1.41
C GLU A 59 9.49 -6.63 -0.42
N VAL A 60 8.94 -5.51 -0.90
CA VAL A 60 8.22 -4.55 -0.04
C VAL A 60 6.89 -5.12 0.44
N LEU A 61 6.18 -5.85 -0.44
CA LEU A 61 4.92 -6.52 -0.10
C LEU A 61 5.13 -7.58 0.98
N GLU A 62 6.17 -8.41 0.85
CA GLU A 62 6.57 -9.37 1.89
C GLU A 62 6.77 -8.66 3.21
N ARG A 63 7.48 -7.52 3.23
CA ARG A 63 7.68 -6.75 4.45
C ARG A 63 6.38 -6.19 5.01
N VAL A 64 5.44 -5.75 4.17
CA VAL A 64 4.10 -5.31 4.62
C VAL A 64 3.34 -6.45 5.27
N ILE A 65 3.42 -7.66 4.69
CA ILE A 65 2.80 -8.88 5.24
C ILE A 65 3.44 -9.25 6.58
N GLU A 66 4.77 -9.15 6.70
CA GLU A 66 5.50 -9.39 7.95
C GLU A 66 5.17 -8.36 9.04
N THR A 67 5.18 -7.06 8.68
CA THR A 67 4.90 -5.92 9.57
C THR A 67 3.45 -5.96 10.05
N ASN A 68 2.55 -6.36 9.15
CA ASN A 68 1.18 -6.73 9.48
C ASN A 68 0.39 -5.63 10.22
N THR A 69 0.71 -4.38 9.93
CA THR A 69 0.16 -3.25 10.68
C THR A 69 -0.80 -2.46 9.80
N VAL A 70 -2.07 -2.47 10.17
CA VAL A 70 -3.10 -1.62 9.57
C VAL A 70 -3.63 -0.67 10.64
N SER A 71 -3.80 0.61 10.30
CA SER A 71 -4.32 1.61 11.26
C SER A 71 -5.81 1.49 11.47
N ASN A 72 -6.54 1.10 10.43
CA ASN A 72 -7.99 1.09 10.46
C ASN A 72 -8.58 0.08 9.45
N LEU A 73 -9.82 -0.31 9.69
CA LEU A 73 -10.64 -1.14 8.79
C LEU A 73 -11.61 -0.31 7.94
N ASP A 74 -11.79 0.98 8.25
CA ASP A 74 -12.58 1.88 7.41
C ASP A 74 -11.82 2.24 6.14
N VAL A 75 -12.57 2.34 5.04
CA VAL A 75 -12.03 2.72 3.72
C VAL A 75 -11.79 4.23 3.68
N PRO A 76 -10.62 4.70 3.21
CA PRO A 76 -9.48 3.92 2.74
C PRO A 76 -8.69 3.26 3.89
N VAL A 77 -8.39 1.98 3.71
CA VAL A 77 -7.60 1.18 4.66
C VAL A 77 -6.16 1.72 4.64
N GLU A 78 -5.69 2.22 5.78
CA GLU A 78 -4.31 2.67 5.94
C GLU A 78 -3.44 1.49 6.37
N VAL A 79 -2.52 1.09 5.48
CA VAL A 79 -1.57 0.00 5.70
C VAL A 79 -0.19 0.58 5.96
N TRP A 80 0.42 0.18 7.07
CA TRP A 80 1.76 0.62 7.46
C TRP A 80 2.80 -0.35 6.94
N ILE A 81 3.90 0.23 6.44
CA ILE A 81 4.99 -0.51 5.82
C ILE A 81 6.15 -0.70 6.80
N ASP A 82 6.26 0.20 7.78
CA ASP A 82 7.14 0.10 8.93
C ASP A 82 6.36 0.00 10.25
N ASN A 83 7.01 -0.52 11.30
CA ASN A 83 6.41 -0.67 12.62
C ASN A 83 6.18 0.65 13.37
N ASP A 84 6.88 1.72 13.00
CA ASP A 84 6.74 3.05 13.63
C ASP A 84 5.57 3.85 13.02
N GLY A 85 5.03 3.43 11.88
CA GLY A 85 3.91 4.06 11.18
C GLY A 85 4.28 5.33 10.41
N PHE A 86 5.56 5.52 10.07
CA PHE A 86 6.02 6.67 9.29
C PHE A 86 5.63 6.56 7.81
N HIS A 87 5.73 5.36 7.25
CA HIS A 87 5.41 5.00 5.89
C HIS A 87 4.09 4.23 5.85
N ARG A 88 3.11 4.80 5.16
CA ARG A 88 1.81 4.19 4.97
C ARG A 88 1.26 4.39 3.58
N VAL A 89 0.51 3.41 3.12
CA VAL A 89 -0.27 3.46 1.88
C VAL A 89 -1.75 3.37 2.20
N ARG A 90 -2.58 3.87 1.28
CA ARG A 90 -4.03 3.87 1.39
C ARG A 90 -4.61 2.95 0.33
N VAL A 91 -5.38 1.97 0.76
CA VAL A 91 -6.06 1.03 -0.12
C VAL A 91 -7.55 1.33 -0.09
N TYR A 92 -8.14 1.57 -1.26
CA TYR A 92 -9.54 1.93 -1.43
C TYR A 92 -10.39 0.71 -1.76
N ASP A 93 -11.69 0.81 -1.49
CA ASP A 93 -12.62 -0.22 -1.92
C ASP A 93 -13.04 0.02 -3.38
N ALA A 94 -13.08 -1.05 -4.17
CA ALA A 94 -13.44 -1.00 -5.59
C ALA A 94 -14.88 -0.49 -5.83
N LEU A 95 -15.77 -0.62 -4.84
CA LEU A 95 -17.15 -0.13 -4.88
C LEU A 95 -17.28 1.31 -4.40
N SER A 96 -16.20 1.94 -3.92
CA SER A 96 -16.23 3.33 -3.44
C SER A 96 -15.97 4.30 -4.60
N PRO A 97 -17.00 5.00 -5.11
CA PRO A 97 -16.83 5.85 -6.28
C PRO A 97 -15.86 7.02 -6.01
N PRO A 98 -15.18 7.56 -7.05
CA PRO A 98 -14.50 8.85 -6.98
C PRO A 98 -15.42 9.89 -6.36
N ALA A 99 -14.90 10.70 -5.44
CA ALA A 99 -15.69 11.75 -4.77
C ALA A 99 -16.30 12.73 -5.79
N GLU A 100 -15.76 12.80 -7.00
CA GLU A 100 -16.30 13.54 -8.14
C GLU A 100 -17.64 13.01 -8.67
N ALA A 101 -18.00 11.74 -8.43
CA ALA A 101 -19.31 11.21 -8.84
C ALA A 101 -20.45 11.56 -7.85
N ARG A 102 -20.15 12.19 -6.71
CA ARG A 102 -21.16 12.65 -5.73
C ARG A 102 -21.62 14.08 -5.94
N ALA A 103 -21.19 14.73 -7.03
CA ALA A 103 -21.65 16.05 -7.44
C ALA A 103 -22.38 15.97 -8.79
N ALA A 104 -23.54 15.29 -8.82
CA ALA A 104 -24.56 15.55 -9.83
C ALA A 104 -25.85 15.93 -9.09
N PRO A 105 -26.54 17.01 -9.49
CA PRO A 105 -27.65 17.64 -8.76
C PRO A 105 -28.91 16.79 -8.68
#